data_AF-A0A661ZUM3-F1
#
_entry.id   AF-A0A661ZUM3-F1
#
_cell.length_a   1.000
_cell.length_b   1.000
_cell.length_c   1.000
_cell.angle_alpha   90.00
_cell.angle_beta   90.00
_cell.angle_gamma   90.00
#
_symmetry.space_group_name_H-M   'P 1'
#
loop_
_entity.id
_entity.type
_entity.pdbx_description
1 polymer ?
#
loop_
_entity_poly.entity_id
_entity_poly.type
_entity_poly.pdbx_seq_one_letter_code
_entity_poly.pdbx_strand_id
1 'polypeptide(L)'
;MLNAFQQFIEKNNLCSKNDKLLVALSGGLDSVVLLSLFHKAGYNIGIAHCNFKLRGEESDADENFVRSLASELDIELFVKSCNAAEYAEKNKLTIQEAARDLRYAWFEELSSAASFDRIAVAQHADDQIETFFINLFRGSGIFGLKGMPLKRGK
;
A
#
# COMPACT_ATOMS: atom_id res chain seq x y z
N MET A 1 -2.47 -5.28 -20.92
CA MET A 1 -2.23 -5.11 -19.47
C MET A 1 -3.54 -4.95 -18.70
N LEU A 2 -4.40 -3.98 -19.04
CA LEU A 2 -5.70 -3.78 -18.37
C LEU A 2 -6.61 -5.01 -18.33
N ASN A 3 -6.81 -5.69 -19.47
CA ASN A 3 -7.63 -6.91 -19.52
C ASN A 3 -7.07 -8.04 -18.63
N ALA A 4 -5.75 -8.22 -18.62
CA ALA A 4 -5.10 -9.22 -17.78
C ALA A 4 -5.25 -8.88 -16.29
N PHE A 5 -5.18 -7.60 -15.94
CA PHE A 5 -5.45 -7.12 -14.59
C PHE A 5 -6.91 -7.38 -14.17
N GLN A 6 -7.88 -7.03 -15.01
CA GLN A 6 -9.31 -7.29 -14.71
C GLN A 6 -9.59 -8.78 -14.56
N GLN A 7 -9.10 -9.62 -15.48
CA GLN A 7 -9.20 -11.08 -15.38
C GLN A 7 -8.55 -11.62 -14.11
N PHE A 8 -7.42 -11.04 -13.68
CA PHE A 8 -6.75 -11.43 -12.45
C PHE A 8 -7.57 -11.09 -11.21
N ILE A 9 -8.17 -9.89 -11.15
CA ILE A 9 -9.06 -9.47 -10.07
C ILE A 9 -10.28 -10.40 -9.97
N GLU A 10 -10.92 -10.68 -11.11
CA GLU A 10 -12.11 -11.53 -11.22
C GLU A 10 -11.80 -12.98 -10.83
N LYS A 11 -10.78 -13.58 -11.43
CA LYS A 11 -10.37 -14.97 -11.18
C LYS A 11 -10.09 -15.25 -9.70
N ASN A 12 -9.54 -14.26 -8.99
CA ASN A 12 -9.14 -14.40 -7.60
C ASN A 12 -10.17 -13.78 -6.63
N ASN A 13 -11.31 -13.27 -7.11
CA ASN A 13 -12.35 -12.62 -6.30
C ASN A 13 -11.78 -11.56 -5.32
N LEU A 14 -10.90 -10.69 -5.83
CA LEU A 14 -10.16 -9.74 -4.99
C LEU A 14 -11.02 -8.55 -4.56
N CYS A 15 -11.74 -7.94 -5.51
CA CYS A 15 -12.66 -6.82 -5.28
C CYS A 15 -13.70 -6.71 -6.40
N SER A 16 -14.78 -5.98 -6.13
CA SER A 16 -15.89 -5.68 -7.03
C SER A 16 -15.92 -4.21 -7.47
N LYS A 17 -16.68 -3.91 -8.52
CA LYS A 17 -16.94 -2.52 -8.97
C LYS A 17 -17.75 -1.69 -7.99
N ASN A 18 -18.50 -2.34 -7.12
CA ASN A 18 -19.27 -1.69 -6.07
C ASN A 18 -18.43 -1.40 -4.82
N ASP A 19 -17.23 -1.99 -4.71
CA ASP A 19 -16.34 -1.75 -3.58
C ASP A 19 -15.70 -0.37 -3.72
N LYS A 20 -15.64 0.39 -2.62
CA LYS A 20 -14.80 1.59 -2.50
C LYS A 20 -13.39 1.16 -2.10
N LEU A 21 -12.40 1.34 -2.98
CA LEU A 21 -11.03 0.88 -2.77
C LEU A 21 -10.12 2.00 -2.29
N LEU A 22 -9.32 1.76 -1.26
CA LEU A 22 -8.22 2.63 -0.87
C LEU A 22 -6.92 2.12 -1.51
N VAL A 23 -6.34 2.89 -2.42
CA VAL A 23 -5.08 2.54 -3.07
C VAL A 23 -3.92 3.21 -2.33
N ALA A 24 -3.02 2.39 -1.80
CA ALA A 24 -1.80 2.87 -1.15
C ALA A 24 -0.78 3.32 -2.21
N LEU A 25 -0.40 4.60 -2.17
CA LEU A 25 0.47 5.22 -3.15
C LEU A 25 1.75 5.75 -2.49
N SER A 26 2.91 5.17 -2.83
CA SER A 26 4.21 5.63 -2.30
C SER A 26 4.85 6.73 -3.15
N GLY A 27 4.37 6.93 -4.38
CA GLY A 27 5.04 7.74 -5.40
C GLY A 27 5.91 6.93 -6.36
N GLY A 28 6.24 5.68 -6.00
CA GLY A 28 7.02 4.78 -6.84
C GLY A 28 6.22 4.14 -7.98
N LEU A 29 6.93 3.69 -9.03
CA LEU A 29 6.37 3.16 -10.27
C LEU A 29 5.28 2.10 -10.06
N ASP A 30 5.52 1.11 -9.21
CA ASP A 30 4.57 0.01 -8.99
C ASP A 30 3.22 0.50 -8.45
N SER A 31 3.29 1.45 -7.50
CA SER A 31 2.09 2.04 -6.88
C SER A 31 1.32 2.93 -7.85
N VAL A 32 2.04 3.67 -8.71
CA VAL A 32 1.44 4.51 -9.76
C VAL A 32 0.78 3.65 -10.84
N VAL A 33 1.42 2.54 -11.25
CA VAL A 33 0.83 1.59 -12.21
C VAL A 33 -0.42 0.94 -11.63
N LEU A 34 -0.39 0.53 -10.35
CA LEU A 34 -1.57 -0.05 -9.69
C LEU A 34 -2.74 0.94 -9.67
N LEU A 35 -2.49 2.19 -9.26
CA LEU A 35 -3.48 3.27 -9.30
C LEU A 35 -4.04 3.46 -10.71
N SER A 36 -3.16 3.57 -11.72
CA SER A 36 -3.56 3.78 -13.11
C SER A 36 -4.43 2.63 -13.63
N LEU A 37 -4.14 1.38 -13.27
CA LEU A 37 -4.92 0.21 -13.67
C LEU A 37 -6.32 0.20 -13.03
N PHE A 38 -6.42 0.51 -11.73
CA PHE A 38 -7.73 0.63 -11.07
C PHE A 38 -8.56 1.78 -11.63
N HIS A 39 -7.94 2.94 -11.85
CA HIS A 39 -8.59 4.11 -12.44
C HIS A 39 -9.10 3.81 -13.85
N LYS A 40 -8.23 3.30 -14.75
CA LYS A 40 -8.61 2.95 -16.13
C LYS A 40 -9.63 1.83 -16.22
N ALA A 41 -9.63 0.90 -15.27
CA ALA A 41 -10.67 -0.11 -15.20
C ALA A 41 -12.01 0.48 -14.78
N GLY A 42 -12.05 1.68 -14.16
CA GLY A 42 -13.26 2.35 -13.66
C GLY A 42 -13.71 1.81 -12.31
N TYR A 43 -12.80 1.62 -11.36
CA TYR A 43 -13.16 1.31 -9.96
C TYR A 43 -13.41 2.60 -9.18
N ASN A 44 -14.24 2.53 -8.14
CA ASN A 44 -14.39 3.60 -7.17
C ASN A 44 -13.18 3.59 -6.23
N ILE A 45 -12.32 4.59 -6.32
CA ILE A 45 -11.02 4.60 -5.65
C ILE A 45 -10.76 5.90 -4.89
N GLY A 46 -10.05 5.80 -3.78
CA GLY A 46 -9.35 6.89 -3.11
C GLY A 46 -7.88 6.56 -2.93
N ILE A 47 -7.04 7.56 -2.68
CA ILE A 47 -5.58 7.40 -2.55
C ILE A 47 -5.15 7.63 -1.10
N ALA A 48 -4.31 6.76 -0.56
CA ALA A 48 -3.63 6.98 0.71
C ALA A 48 -2.10 7.06 0.53
N HIS A 49 -1.51 8.15 1.02
CA HIS A 49 -0.06 8.35 1.03
C HIS A 49 0.47 8.62 2.43
N CYS A 50 1.50 7.86 2.83
CA CYS A 50 2.25 8.09 4.07
C CYS A 50 3.57 8.78 3.75
N ASN A 51 3.77 9.99 4.25
CA ASN A 51 5.07 10.65 4.22
C ASN A 51 5.83 10.34 5.52
N PHE A 52 6.79 9.41 5.46
CA PHE A 52 7.57 8.96 6.62
C PHE A 52 8.71 9.91 7.03
N LYS A 53 8.95 11.00 6.28
CA LYS A 53 9.99 12.00 6.53
C LYS A 53 11.42 11.44 6.64
N LEU A 54 11.68 10.30 6.00
CA LEU A 54 12.98 9.61 6.09
C LEU A 54 14.04 10.16 5.14
N ARG A 55 13.63 10.84 4.06
CA ARG A 55 14.54 11.36 3.01
C ARG A 55 14.49 12.88 2.85
N GLY A 56 14.01 13.60 3.86
CA GLY A 56 13.89 15.06 3.81
C GLY A 56 13.12 15.55 2.58
N GLU A 57 13.75 16.41 1.77
CA GLU A 57 13.16 17.01 0.57
C GLU A 57 12.66 16.00 -0.45
N GLU A 58 13.29 14.82 -0.58
CA GLU A 58 12.81 13.78 -1.50
C GLU A 58 11.45 13.21 -1.05
N SER A 59 11.23 13.07 0.27
CA SER A 59 9.93 12.63 0.77
C SER A 59 8.83 13.66 0.51
N ASP A 60 9.18 14.94 0.53
CA ASP A 60 8.26 16.04 0.23
C ASP A 60 8.00 16.16 -1.27
N ALA A 61 9.00 15.88 -2.12
CA ALA A 61 8.84 15.77 -3.55
C ALA A 61 7.91 14.62 -3.94
N ASP A 62 8.06 13.45 -3.31
CA ASP A 62 7.15 12.30 -3.51
C ASP A 62 5.70 12.65 -3.13
N GLU A 63 5.50 13.32 -1.99
CA GLU A 63 4.16 13.77 -1.57
C GLU A 63 3.55 14.77 -2.57
N ASN A 64 4.34 15.74 -3.05
CA ASN A 64 3.88 16.74 -4.02
C ASN A 64 3.53 16.09 -5.37
N PHE A 65 4.30 15.10 -5.81
CA PHE A 65 3.99 14.30 -6.98
C PHE A 65 2.65 13.58 -6.80
N VAL A 66 2.44 12.90 -5.67
CA VAL A 66 1.18 12.22 -5.36
C VAL A 66 -0.01 13.17 -5.34
N ARG A 67 0.14 14.37 -4.74
CA ARG A 67 -0.89 15.41 -4.74
C ARG A 67 -1.27 15.85 -6.15
N SER A 68 -0.27 16.07 -6.98
CA SER A 68 -0.47 16.48 -8.38
C SER A 68 -1.19 15.39 -9.17
N LEU A 69 -0.76 14.13 -9.01
CA LEU A 69 -1.36 12.99 -9.70
C LEU A 69 -2.82 12.75 -9.28
N ALA A 70 -3.12 12.86 -7.99
CA ALA A 70 -4.48 12.73 -7.49
C ALA A 70 -5.40 13.83 -8.04
N SER A 71 -4.91 15.07 -8.12
CA SER A 71 -5.64 16.19 -8.71
C SER A 71 -5.86 16.03 -10.20
N GLU A 72 -4.88 15.50 -10.95
CA GLU A 72 -4.99 15.26 -12.40
C GLU A 72 -6.07 14.21 -12.70
N LEU A 73 -6.16 13.17 -11.87
CA LEU A 73 -7.09 12.06 -12.04
C LEU A 73 -8.46 12.30 -11.40
N ASP A 74 -8.67 13.43 -10.73
CA ASP A 74 -9.86 13.77 -9.93
C ASP A 74 -10.21 12.68 -8.89
N ILE A 75 -9.19 12.26 -8.12
CA ILE A 75 -9.32 11.23 -7.10
C ILE A 75 -9.08 11.83 -5.71
N GLU A 76 -9.95 11.48 -4.75
CA GLU A 76 -9.80 11.88 -3.35
C GLU A 76 -8.48 11.36 -2.76
N LEU A 77 -7.69 12.28 -2.20
CA LEU A 77 -6.37 12.00 -1.63
C LEU A 77 -6.35 12.23 -0.12
N PHE A 78 -5.86 11.21 0.57
CA PHE A 78 -5.54 11.24 2.00
C PHE A 78 -4.03 11.19 2.17
N VAL A 79 -3.51 12.09 2.99
CA VAL A 79 -2.08 12.16 3.32
C VAL A 79 -1.91 12.19 4.82
N LYS A 80 -0.95 11.39 5.33
CA LYS A 80 -0.51 11.47 6.72
C LYS A 80 1.00 11.57 6.77
N SER A 81 1.48 12.55 7.54
CA SER A 81 2.90 12.61 7.91
C SER A 81 3.12 11.71 9.13
N CYS A 82 4.14 10.86 9.04
CA CYS A 82 4.46 9.84 10.03
C CYS A 82 5.92 9.99 10.43
N ASN A 83 6.22 10.29 11.69
CA ASN A 83 7.61 10.30 12.17
C ASN A 83 8.06 8.85 12.45
N ALA A 84 8.48 8.14 11.40
CA ALA A 84 8.89 6.74 11.52
C ALA A 84 10.16 6.57 12.37
N ALA A 85 11.07 7.54 12.36
CA ALA A 85 12.31 7.49 13.14
C ALA A 85 12.03 7.54 14.65
N GLU A 86 11.20 8.49 15.09
CA GLU A 86 10.81 8.61 16.50
C GLU A 86 10.02 7.37 16.96
N TYR A 87 9.11 6.86 16.13
CA TYR A 87 8.36 5.64 16.46
C TYR A 87 9.28 4.42 16.57
N ALA A 88 10.26 4.28 15.68
CA ALA A 88 11.23 3.19 15.70
C ALA A 88 12.06 3.21 16.99
N GLU A 89 12.59 4.38 17.36
CA GLU A 89 13.39 4.55 18.59
C GLU A 89 12.58 4.19 19.83
N LYS A 90 11.36 4.73 19.95
CA LYS A 90 10.49 4.51 21.11
C LYS A 90 10.09 3.04 21.29
N ASN A 91 9.86 2.33 20.19
CA ASN A 91 9.37 0.95 20.21
C ASN A 91 10.47 -0.10 20.00
N LYS A 92 11.74 0.33 19.87
CA LYS A 92 12.90 -0.54 19.60
C LYS A 92 12.71 -1.40 18.34
N LEU A 93 12.19 -0.77 17.29
CA LEU A 93 11.94 -1.38 15.98
C LEU A 93 12.97 -0.89 14.96
N THR A 94 13.11 -1.62 13.86
CA THR A 94 13.74 -1.07 12.66
C THR A 94 12.87 0.01 12.03
N ILE A 95 13.46 0.89 11.21
CA ILE A 95 12.73 1.92 10.48
C ILE A 95 11.65 1.31 9.56
N GLN A 96 11.95 0.15 8.96
CA GLN A 96 11.02 -0.53 8.06
C GLN A 96 9.82 -1.11 8.83
N GLU A 97 10.04 -1.74 9.98
CA GLU A 97 8.96 -2.22 10.86
C GLU A 97 8.10 -1.05 11.35
N ALA A 98 8.72 0.04 11.81
CA ALA A 98 8.02 1.25 12.24
C ALA A 98 7.16 1.86 11.11
N ALA A 99 7.71 2.01 9.91
CA ALA A 99 6.97 2.52 8.76
C ALA A 99 5.82 1.59 8.38
N ARG A 100 6.02 0.27 8.47
CA ARG A 100 4.99 -0.73 8.21
C ARG A 100 3.84 -0.63 9.22
N ASP A 101 4.16 -0.57 10.51
CA ASP A 101 3.16 -0.48 11.58
C ASP A 101 2.34 0.80 11.46
N LEU A 102 3.00 1.96 11.29
CA LEU A 102 2.32 3.25 11.12
C LEU A 102 1.42 3.26 9.89
N ARG A 103 1.88 2.67 8.77
CA ARG A 103 1.13 2.58 7.52
C ARG A 103 -0.16 1.77 7.70
N TYR A 104 -0.04 0.55 8.19
CA TYR A 104 -1.20 -0.34 8.32
C TYR A 104 -2.17 0.16 9.40
N ALA A 105 -1.67 0.68 10.52
CA ALA A 105 -2.53 1.29 11.54
C ALA A 105 -3.37 2.44 10.96
N TRP A 106 -2.75 3.30 10.15
CA TRP A 106 -3.47 4.39 9.51
C TRP A 106 -4.41 3.91 8.40
N PHE A 107 -4.04 2.93 7.59
CA PHE A 107 -4.93 2.39 6.57
C PHE A 107 -6.20 1.79 7.19
N GLU A 108 -6.09 1.11 8.32
CA GLU A 108 -7.25 0.58 9.05
C GLU A 108 -8.13 1.69 9.63
N GLU A 109 -7.51 2.74 10.20
CA GLU A 109 -8.20 3.96 10.65
C GLU A 109 -8.99 4.60 9.49
N LEU A 110 -8.34 4.77 8.34
CA LEU A 110 -8.91 5.41 7.17
C LEU A 110 -10.01 4.57 6.54
N SER A 111 -9.79 3.26 6.45
CA SER A 111 -10.75 2.29 5.95
C SER A 111 -12.05 2.34 6.76
N SER A 112 -11.92 2.41 8.08
CA SER A 112 -13.06 2.53 8.99
C SER A 112 -13.75 3.89 8.91
N ALA A 113 -12.99 4.99 8.90
CA ALA A 113 -13.54 6.35 8.95
C ALA A 113 -14.18 6.80 7.63
N ALA A 114 -13.56 6.48 6.49
CA ALA A 114 -14.00 6.91 5.16
C ALA A 114 -14.77 5.81 4.39
N SER A 115 -15.12 4.71 5.08
CA SER A 115 -15.91 3.58 4.58
C SER A 115 -15.33 2.95 3.31
N PHE A 116 -14.03 2.63 3.33
CA PHE A 116 -13.42 1.83 2.26
C PHE A 116 -13.67 0.34 2.54
N ASP A 117 -14.00 -0.40 1.49
CA ASP A 117 -14.28 -1.84 1.59
C ASP A 117 -13.00 -2.66 1.53
N ARG A 118 -11.97 -2.13 0.83
CA ARG A 118 -10.72 -2.82 0.53
C ARG A 118 -9.54 -1.85 0.51
N ILE A 119 -8.36 -2.37 0.80
CA ILE A 119 -7.09 -1.65 0.64
C ILE A 119 -6.26 -2.38 -0.41
N ALA A 120 -5.84 -1.67 -1.46
CA ALA A 120 -4.96 -2.16 -2.50
C ALA A 120 -3.55 -1.62 -2.29
N VAL A 121 -2.57 -2.51 -2.17
CA VAL A 121 -1.15 -2.17 -2.00
C VAL A 121 -0.34 -2.72 -3.17
N ALA A 122 0.53 -1.90 -3.76
CA ALA A 122 1.54 -2.38 -4.70
C ALA A 122 2.65 -3.03 -3.90
N GLN A 123 2.74 -4.35 -3.97
CA GLN A 123 3.72 -5.12 -3.21
C GLN A 123 5.14 -4.71 -3.60
N HIS A 124 5.99 -4.44 -2.62
CA HIS A 124 7.42 -4.25 -2.85
C HIS A 124 8.03 -5.63 -3.12
N ALA A 125 8.77 -5.79 -4.22
CA ALA A 125 9.50 -7.03 -4.49
C ALA A 125 10.48 -7.38 -3.36
N ASP A 126 11.03 -6.35 -2.70
CA ASP A 126 11.90 -6.49 -1.53
C ASP A 126 11.17 -7.06 -0.32
N ASP A 127 9.90 -6.68 -0.09
CA ASP A 127 9.10 -7.24 1.02
C ASP A 127 8.87 -8.75 0.85
N GLN A 128 8.78 -9.25 -0.39
CA GLN A 128 8.62 -10.68 -0.66
C GLN A 128 9.92 -11.46 -0.42
N ILE A 129 11.06 -10.89 -0.84
CA ILE A 129 12.38 -11.50 -0.64
C ILE A 129 12.76 -11.47 0.84
N GLU A 130 12.54 -10.36 1.52
CA GLU A 130 12.82 -10.22 2.95
C GLU A 130 11.91 -11.10 3.79
N THR A 131 10.59 -11.13 3.51
CA THR A 131 9.67 -12.04 4.20
C THR A 131 10.07 -13.50 3.97
N PHE A 132 10.52 -13.84 2.76
CA PHE A 132 11.03 -15.17 2.44
C PHE A 132 12.27 -15.52 3.27
N PHE A 133 13.28 -14.64 3.33
CA PHE A 133 14.50 -14.88 4.10
C PHE A 133 14.24 -14.90 5.61
N ILE A 134 13.42 -13.99 6.15
CA ILE A 134 13.02 -14.00 7.56
C ILE A 134 12.34 -15.33 7.92
N ASN A 135 11.42 -15.80 7.10
CA ASN A 135 10.72 -17.06 7.37
C ASN A 135 11.63 -18.29 7.20
N LEU A 136 12.58 -18.24 6.27
CA LEU A 136 13.62 -19.26 6.08
C LEU A 136 14.54 -19.38 7.31
N PHE A 137 15.05 -18.25 7.83
CA PHE A 137 15.92 -18.24 9.01
C PHE A 137 15.18 -18.58 10.31
N ARG A 138 13.87 -18.33 10.39
CA ARG A 138 13.02 -18.71 11.55
C ARG A 138 12.62 -20.19 11.59
N GLY A 139 13.06 -21.01 10.64
CA GLY A 139 12.75 -22.45 10.61
C GLY A 139 11.29 -22.76 10.30
N SER A 140 10.57 -21.79 9.75
CA SER A 140 9.17 -21.94 9.33
C SER A 140 9.14 -22.95 8.19
N GLY A 141 8.51 -24.11 8.37
CA GLY A 141 8.42 -25.16 7.33
C GLY A 141 7.81 -24.66 6.00
N ILE A 142 7.49 -25.55 5.07
CA ILE A 142 7.06 -25.21 3.69
C ILE A 142 5.90 -24.18 3.64
N PHE A 143 5.07 -24.12 4.69
CA PHE A 143 4.00 -23.14 4.85
C PHE A 143 4.45 -21.71 5.21
N GLY A 144 5.59 -21.55 5.89
CA GLY A 144 6.20 -20.26 6.17
C GLY A 144 7.05 -19.71 5.01
N LEU A 145 7.38 -20.52 4.01
CA LEU A 145 8.03 -20.05 2.78
C LEU A 145 7.06 -19.28 1.84
N LYS A 146 5.79 -19.12 2.23
CA LYS A 146 4.83 -18.29 1.48
C LYS A 146 5.10 -16.81 1.77
N GLY A 147 5.30 -16.02 0.71
CA GLY A 147 5.27 -14.56 0.79
C GLY A 147 3.89 -14.02 1.19
N MET A 148 3.69 -12.71 1.12
CA MET A 148 2.41 -12.08 1.48
C MET A 148 1.25 -12.67 0.66
N PRO A 149 0.12 -13.02 1.30
CA PRO A 149 -1.04 -13.57 0.61
C PRO A 149 -1.64 -12.53 -0.35
N LEU A 150 -2.23 -13.02 -1.45
CA LEU A 150 -2.90 -12.18 -2.45
C LEU A 150 -4.08 -11.36 -1.88
N LYS A 151 -4.67 -11.82 -0.77
CA LYS A 151 -5.77 -11.19 -0.05
C LYS A 151 -5.66 -11.54 1.43
N ARG A 152 -5.85 -10.56 2.32
CA ARG A 152 -5.84 -10.74 3.78
C ARG A 152 -7.04 -10.02 4.38
N GLY A 153 -7.86 -10.75 5.15
CA GLY A 153 -9.07 -10.18 5.76
C GLY A 153 -10.07 -9.73 4.70
N LYS A 154 -10.71 -8.55 4.95
CA LYS A 154 -11.44 -7.70 3.98
C LYS A 154 -11.27 -8.15 2.56
#